data_AF-A0A2D9RXK7-F1
#
_entry.id   AF-A0A2D9RXK7-F1
#
_cell.length_a   1.000
_cell.length_b   1.000
_cell.length_c   1.000
_cell.angle_alpha   90.00
_cell.angle_beta   90.00
_cell.angle_gamma   90.00
#
_symmetry.space_group_name_H-M   'P 1'
#
loop_
_entity.id
_entity.type
_entity.pdbx_description
1 polymer ?
#
loop_
_entity_poly.entity_id
_entity_poly.type
_entity_poly.pdbx_seq_one_letter_code
_entity_poly.pdbx_strand_id
1 'polypeptide(L)'
;AVAAVDFQYVGGGIGVQDVAYFLGSVLSEQDLLNHTEDCLDYYFGELRSALSKHLASEECEAVCNSWRQLYCVANADFHRFLAGWSPEHFKINRMLQQQTEQAIALVSARPQ
;
A
#
# COMPACT_ATOMS: atom_id res chain seq x y z
N ALA A 1 -10.68 -19.46 -11.39
CA ALA A 1 -9.58 -19.60 -10.41
C ALA A 1 -8.51 -18.57 -10.75
N VAL A 2 -7.90 -17.94 -9.75
CA VAL A 2 -6.76 -17.01 -9.90
C VAL A 2 -5.54 -17.58 -9.20
N ALA A 3 -4.33 -17.24 -9.68
CA ALA A 3 -3.08 -17.69 -9.10
C ALA A 3 -2.05 -16.55 -9.07
N ALA A 4 -1.27 -16.46 -8.00
CA ALA A 4 -0.07 -15.64 -7.94
C ALA A 4 1.12 -16.43 -8.49
N VAL A 5 1.96 -15.78 -9.27
CA VAL A 5 3.17 -16.36 -9.91
C VAL A 5 4.35 -15.41 -9.70
N ASP A 6 5.56 -15.86 -10.06
CA ASP A 6 6.79 -15.06 -10.03
C ASP A 6 7.24 -14.63 -8.60
N PHE A 7 7.61 -15.61 -7.78
CA PHE A 7 8.06 -15.42 -6.40
C PHE A 7 9.57 -15.10 -6.30
N GLN A 8 10.16 -14.46 -7.31
CA GLN A 8 11.60 -14.14 -7.32
C GLN A 8 12.01 -13.09 -6.27
N TYR A 9 11.04 -12.30 -5.77
CA TYR A 9 11.28 -11.20 -4.83
C TYR A 9 10.51 -11.34 -3.50
N VAL A 10 10.31 -12.59 -3.03
CA VAL A 10 9.71 -12.84 -1.71
C VAL A 10 10.62 -12.40 -0.57
N GLY A 11 10.03 -12.02 0.56
CA GLY A 11 10.78 -11.69 1.76
C GLY A 11 9.88 -11.29 2.93
N GLY A 12 10.50 -11.00 4.07
CA GLY A 12 9.82 -10.37 5.19
C GLY A 12 9.67 -8.86 4.96
N GLY A 13 8.50 -8.32 5.28
CA GLY A 13 8.20 -6.91 5.09
C GLY A 13 6.82 -6.55 5.63
N ILE A 14 6.37 -5.32 5.39
CA ILE A 14 5.00 -4.92 5.72
C ILE A 14 4.06 -5.33 4.58
N GLY A 15 3.00 -6.09 4.90
CA GLY A 15 2.15 -6.65 3.84
C GLY A 15 1.33 -5.62 3.06
N VAL A 16 1.18 -4.39 3.56
CA VAL A 16 0.54 -3.30 2.78
C VAL A 16 1.35 -2.89 1.55
N GLN A 17 2.64 -3.22 1.51
CA GLN A 17 3.48 -2.99 0.33
C GLN A 17 2.97 -3.76 -0.89
N ASP A 18 2.58 -5.03 -0.72
CA ASP A 18 2.04 -5.86 -1.79
C ASP A 18 0.74 -5.26 -2.34
N VAL A 19 -0.11 -4.70 -1.47
CA VAL A 19 -1.35 -4.03 -1.86
C VAL A 19 -1.08 -2.79 -2.69
N ALA A 20 -0.17 -1.92 -2.24
CA ALA A 20 0.21 -0.72 -2.98
C ALA A 20 0.74 -1.06 -4.39
N TYR A 21 1.60 -2.07 -4.47
CA TYR A 21 2.25 -2.46 -5.73
C TYR A 21 1.24 -3.14 -6.66
N PHE A 22 0.33 -3.95 -6.13
CA PHE A 22 -0.74 -4.58 -6.89
C PHE A 22 -1.69 -3.53 -7.48
N LEU A 23 -2.26 -2.64 -6.65
CA LEU A 23 -3.19 -1.61 -7.10
C LEU A 23 -2.55 -0.68 -8.14
N GLY A 24 -1.32 -0.22 -7.89
CA GLY A 24 -0.56 0.61 -8.84
C GLY A 24 -0.12 -0.12 -10.12
N SER A 25 -0.30 -1.44 -10.20
CA SER A 25 0.00 -2.23 -11.40
C SER A 25 -1.25 -2.59 -12.21
N VAL A 26 -2.41 -2.70 -11.57
CA VAL A 26 -3.65 -3.15 -12.21
C VAL A 26 -4.63 -2.02 -12.53
N LEU A 27 -4.53 -0.88 -11.84
CA LEU A 27 -5.45 0.26 -12.02
C LEU A 27 -4.80 1.38 -12.84
N SER A 28 -5.62 2.08 -13.63
CA SER A 28 -5.20 3.33 -14.26
C SER A 28 -5.05 4.45 -13.22
N GLU A 29 -4.38 5.55 -13.57
CA GLU A 29 -4.32 6.72 -12.68
C GLU A 29 -5.72 7.20 -12.27
N GLN A 30 -6.67 7.22 -13.21
CA GLN A 30 -8.03 7.67 -12.95
C GLN A 30 -8.77 6.72 -12.00
N ASP A 31 -8.60 5.41 -12.16
CA ASP A 31 -9.21 4.43 -11.26
C ASP A 31 -8.58 4.46 -9.87
N LEU A 32 -7.26 4.66 -9.79
CA LEU A 32 -6.58 4.86 -8.51
C LEU A 32 -7.14 6.08 -7.77
N LEU A 33 -7.31 7.21 -8.46
CA LEU A 33 -7.88 8.43 -7.86
C LEU A 33 -9.33 8.22 -7.39
N ASN A 34 -10.11 7.40 -8.08
CA ASN A 34 -11.53 7.21 -7.80
C ASN A 34 -11.83 6.09 -6.79
N HIS A 35 -11.00 5.05 -6.73
CA HIS A 35 -11.36 3.78 -6.09
C HIS A 35 -10.32 3.23 -5.10
N THR A 36 -9.21 3.95 -4.85
CA THR A 36 -8.19 3.46 -3.90
C THR A 36 -8.78 3.20 -2.52
N GLU A 37 -9.59 4.11 -1.98
CA GLU A 37 -10.19 3.93 -0.65
C GLU A 37 -11.15 2.73 -0.61
N ASP A 38 -12.01 2.56 -1.63
CA ASP A 38 -12.90 1.40 -1.72
C ASP A 38 -12.12 0.07 -1.75
N CYS A 39 -11.01 0.05 -2.50
CA CYS A 39 -10.13 -1.11 -2.59
C CYS A 39 -9.43 -1.41 -1.25
N LEU A 40 -8.98 -0.38 -0.55
CA LEU A 40 -8.37 -0.52 0.77
C LEU A 40 -9.38 -0.98 1.82
N ASP A 41 -10.60 -0.44 1.81
CA ASP A 41 -11.68 -0.87 2.71
C ASP A 41 -12.02 -2.35 2.50
N TYR A 42 -12.13 -2.78 1.25
CA TYR A 42 -12.34 -4.18 0.92
C TYR A 42 -11.18 -5.06 1.42
N TYR A 43 -9.94 -4.70 1.10
CA TYR A 43 -8.75 -5.45 1.52
C TYR A 43 -8.66 -5.57 3.05
N PHE A 44 -8.83 -4.47 3.78
CA PHE A 44 -8.74 -4.49 5.24
C PHE A 44 -9.95 -5.17 5.90
N GLY A 45 -11.13 -5.18 5.25
CA GLY A 45 -12.26 -6.01 5.65
C GLY A 45 -11.92 -7.50 5.61
N GLU A 46 -11.36 -7.96 4.49
CA GLU A 46 -10.94 -9.36 4.31
C GLU A 46 -9.77 -9.73 5.22
N LEU A 47 -8.77 -8.86 5.36
CA LEU A 47 -7.64 -9.08 6.26
C LEU A 47 -8.09 -9.23 7.71
N ARG A 48 -8.98 -8.35 8.18
CA ARG A 48 -9.56 -8.44 9.54
C ARG A 48 -10.31 -9.76 9.74
N SER A 49 -11.13 -10.17 8.77
CA SER A 49 -11.84 -11.45 8.80
C SER A 49 -10.88 -12.65 8.90
N ALA A 50 -9.78 -12.62 8.14
CA ALA A 50 -8.76 -13.66 8.19
C ALA A 50 -8.00 -13.70 9.52
N LEU A 51 -7.53 -12.54 10.01
CA LEU A 51 -6.74 -12.43 11.24
C LEU A 51 -7.55 -12.80 12.50
N SER A 52 -8.87 -12.50 12.51
CA SER A 52 -9.75 -12.80 13.64
C SER A 52 -9.84 -14.29 14.03
N LYS A 53 -9.39 -15.18 13.14
CA LYS A 53 -9.30 -16.63 13.39
C LYS A 53 -8.09 -17.00 14.27
N HIS A 54 -7.15 -16.08 14.43
CA HIS A 54 -5.85 -16.34 15.05
C HIS A 54 -5.43 -15.32 16.10
N LEU A 55 -5.95 -14.08 16.05
CA LEU A 55 -5.58 -12.98 16.92
C LEU A 55 -6.80 -12.41 17.68
N ALA A 56 -6.56 -11.75 18.80
CA ALA A 56 -7.60 -11.00 19.50
C ALA A 56 -8.07 -9.80 18.66
N SER A 57 -9.30 -9.34 18.91
CA SER A 57 -9.89 -8.22 18.15
C SER A 57 -9.02 -6.96 18.19
N GLU A 58 -8.41 -6.64 19.34
CA GLU A 58 -7.55 -5.46 19.50
C GLU A 58 -6.26 -5.58 18.67
N GLU A 59 -5.66 -6.77 18.63
CA GLU A 59 -4.47 -7.05 17.81
C GLU A 59 -4.79 -6.95 16.31
N CYS A 60 -5.95 -7.48 15.89
CA CYS A 60 -6.43 -7.36 14.50
C CYS A 60 -6.57 -5.89 14.08
N GLU A 61 -7.23 -5.06 14.91
CA GLU A 61 -7.39 -3.63 14.61
C GLU A 61 -6.05 -2.90 14.63
N ALA A 62 -5.14 -3.23 15.56
CA ALA A 62 -3.81 -2.65 15.61
C ALA A 62 -3.03 -2.90 14.31
N VAL A 63 -3.06 -4.14 13.80
CA VAL A 63 -2.42 -4.49 12.51
C VAL A 63 -3.08 -3.74 11.35
N CYS A 64 -4.41 -3.78 11.24
CA CYS A 64 -5.12 -3.13 10.13
C CYS A 64 -4.88 -1.62 10.10
N ASN A 65 -4.99 -0.95 11.25
CA ASN A 65 -4.77 0.50 11.36
C ASN A 65 -3.32 0.87 11.06
N SER A 66 -2.35 0.11 11.59
CA SER A 66 -0.93 0.35 11.33
C SER A 66 -0.61 0.22 9.84
N TRP A 67 -1.10 -0.83 9.20
CA TRP A 67 -0.86 -1.08 7.78
C TRP A 67 -1.55 -0.05 6.90
N ARG A 68 -2.80 0.31 7.21
CA ARG A 68 -3.53 1.35 6.46
C ARG A 68 -2.82 2.70 6.52
N GLN A 69 -2.29 3.08 7.68
CA GLN A 69 -1.49 4.30 7.83
C GLN A 69 -0.18 4.26 7.02
N LEU A 70 0.41 3.08 6.86
CA LEU A 70 1.68 2.89 6.14
C LEU A 70 1.51 2.67 4.62
N TYR A 71 0.28 2.64 4.11
CA TYR A 71 0.02 2.54 2.66
C TYR A 71 0.70 3.66 1.87
N CYS A 72 0.65 4.89 2.38
CA CYS A 72 1.31 6.04 1.74
C CYS A 72 2.83 5.89 1.76
N VAL A 73 3.40 5.34 2.83
CA VAL A 73 4.84 5.09 2.96
C VAL A 73 5.31 4.03 1.97
N ALA A 74 4.55 2.95 1.79
CA ALA A 74 4.85 1.93 0.78
C ALA A 74 4.86 2.51 -0.65
N ASN A 75 3.89 3.38 -0.95
CA ASN A 75 3.85 4.12 -2.22
C ASN A 75 5.03 5.10 -2.36
N ALA A 76 5.39 5.83 -1.30
CA ALA A 76 6.53 6.75 -1.32
C ALA A 76 7.87 6.02 -1.54
N ASP A 77 8.05 4.84 -0.95
CA ASP A 77 9.24 4.01 -1.20
C ASP A 77 9.29 3.53 -2.65
N PHE A 78 8.15 3.11 -3.20
CA PHE A 78 8.04 2.75 -4.62
C PHE A 78 8.33 3.94 -5.54
N HIS A 79 7.81 5.13 -5.20
CA HIS A 79 8.11 6.35 -5.94
C HIS A 79 9.60 6.66 -5.92
N ARG A 80 10.25 6.59 -4.75
CA ARG A 80 11.70 6.77 -4.62
C ARG A 80 12.47 5.79 -5.49
N PHE A 81 12.06 4.52 -5.50
CA PHE A 81 12.65 3.50 -6.37
C PHE A 81 12.52 3.86 -7.85
N LEU A 82 11.29 4.16 -8.32
CA LEU A 82 11.06 4.53 -9.71
C LEU A 82 11.80 5.81 -10.10
N ALA A 83 11.79 6.85 -9.26
CA ALA A 83 12.48 8.09 -9.53
C ALA A 83 14.01 7.90 -9.66
N GLY A 84 14.59 6.92 -8.96
CA GLY A 84 16.01 6.57 -9.11
C GLY A 84 16.31 5.68 -10.31
N TRP A 85 15.36 4.84 -10.73
CA TRP A 85 15.55 3.84 -11.80
C TRP A 85 15.10 4.35 -13.19
N SER A 86 13.91 4.93 -13.27
CA SER A 86 13.27 5.46 -14.47
C SER A 86 12.40 6.67 -14.11
N PRO A 87 12.98 7.88 -14.07
CA PRO A 87 12.29 9.10 -13.64
C PRO A 87 11.04 9.46 -14.46
N GLU A 88 10.95 8.96 -15.69
CA GLU A 88 9.84 9.20 -16.63
C GLU A 88 8.84 8.03 -16.67
N HIS A 89 8.95 7.08 -15.72
CA HIS A 89 8.10 5.90 -15.67
C HIS A 89 6.63 6.31 -15.47
N PHE A 90 5.72 5.75 -16.29
CA PHE A 90 4.29 6.12 -16.31
C PHE A 90 3.55 5.96 -14.96
N LYS A 91 4.07 5.12 -14.05
CA LYS A 91 3.53 4.96 -12.68
C LYS A 91 3.85 6.15 -11.77
N ILE A 92 4.81 7.00 -12.11
CA ILE A 92 5.05 8.30 -11.45
C ILE A 92 3.94 9.27 -11.92
N ASN A 93 2.75 9.06 -11.36
CA ASN A 93 1.52 9.76 -11.70
C ASN A 93 1.01 10.58 -10.51
N ARG A 94 -0.12 11.28 -10.68
CA ARG A 94 -0.68 12.16 -9.65
C ARG A 94 -1.02 11.41 -8.36
N MET A 95 -1.51 10.16 -8.46
CA MET A 95 -1.82 9.39 -7.26
C MET A 95 -0.53 9.04 -6.49
N LEU A 96 0.50 8.55 -7.19
CA LEU A 96 1.76 8.19 -6.54
C LEU A 96 2.44 9.40 -5.89
N GLN A 97 2.34 10.58 -6.52
CA GLN A 97 2.79 11.84 -5.95
C GLN A 97 1.99 12.23 -4.70
N GLN A 98 0.66 12.16 -4.74
CA GLN A 98 -0.20 12.45 -3.57
C GLN A 98 0.11 11.53 -2.38
N GLN A 99 0.31 10.23 -2.61
CA GLN A 99 0.71 9.30 -1.54
C GLN A 99 2.10 9.64 -0.99
N THR A 100 3.01 10.10 -1.84
CA THR A 100 4.34 10.53 -1.41
C THR A 100 4.26 11.77 -0.52
N GLU A 101 3.46 12.76 -0.89
CA GLU A 101 3.21 13.95 -0.08
C GLU A 101 2.58 13.58 1.28
N GLN A 102 1.60 12.67 1.29
CA GLN A 102 1.01 12.15 2.52
C GLN A 102 2.02 11.44 3.40
N ALA A 103 2.93 10.64 2.83
CA ALA A 103 3.98 9.96 3.56
C ALA A 103 4.98 10.94 4.19
N ILE A 104 5.39 11.97 3.43
CA ILE A 104 6.27 13.03 3.93
C ILE A 104 5.60 13.76 5.11
N ALA A 105 4.32 14.12 4.98
CA ALA A 105 3.58 14.76 6.07
C ALA A 105 3.48 13.84 7.30
N LEU A 106 3.19 12.55 7.10
CA LEU A 106 3.10 11.55 8.17
C LEU A 106 4.42 11.41 8.94
N VAL A 107 5.55 11.29 8.23
CA VAL A 107 6.87 11.11 8.86
C VAL A 107 7.32 12.41 9.54
N SER A 108 7.03 13.58 8.94
CA SER A 108 7.40 14.88 9.52
C SER A 108 6.61 15.23 10.78
N ALA A 109 5.40 14.69 10.94
CA ALA A 109 4.56 14.91 12.12
C ALA A 109 4.96 14.07 13.34
N ARG A 110 5.85 13.08 13.18
CA ARG A 110 6.31 12.27 14.31
C ARG A 110 7.36 13.04 15.11
N PRO A 111 7.21 13.19 16.44
CA PRO A 111 8.27 13.76 17.27
C PRO A 111 9.54 12.90 17.17
N GLN A 112 10.69 13.56 17.07
CA GLN A 112 12.01 12.91 17.06
C GLN A 112 12.35 12.28 18.42
#